data_AF-A0A536J803-F1
#
_entry.id   AF-A0A536J803-F1
#
_cell.length_a   1.000
_cell.length_b   1.000
_cell.length_c   1.000
_cell.angle_alpha   90.00
_cell.angle_beta   90.00
_cell.angle_gamma   90.00
#
_symmetry.space_group_name_H-M   'P 1'
#
loop_
_entity.id
_entity.type
_entity.pdbx_description
1 polymer ?
#
loop_
_entity_poly.entity_id
_entity_poly.type
_entity_poly.pdbx_seq_one_letter_code
_entity_poly.pdbx_strand_id
1 'polypeptide(L)' 'MVGSRTGRHPGRTGIALVVAAIIALTLQLGARPAAAAASTFNQYTYSGSAGSRTYYVYTPVNYTTGQRVPLIVM' A
#
# COMPACT_ATOMS: atom_id res chain seq x y z
N MET A 1 -14.96 52.52 -35.94
CA MET A 1 -14.17 51.88 -34.86
C MET A 1 -14.73 50.49 -34.63
N VAL A 2 -13.98 49.47 -35.03
CA VAL A 2 -14.38 48.06 -35.04
C VAL A 2 -14.32 47.49 -33.62
N GLY A 3 -15.42 46.89 -33.16
CA GLY A 3 -15.51 46.21 -31.87
C GLY A 3 -14.92 44.80 -31.94
N SER A 4 -13.83 44.57 -31.22
CA SER A 4 -13.14 43.28 -31.11
C SER A 4 -13.91 42.36 -30.17
N ARG A 5 -14.64 41.37 -30.72
CA ARG A 5 -15.22 40.27 -29.93
C ARG A 5 -14.10 39.33 -29.47
N THR A 6 -13.74 39.42 -28.20
CA THR A 6 -12.91 38.42 -27.52
C THR A 6 -13.72 37.14 -27.34
N GLY A 7 -13.58 36.21 -28.27
CA GLY A 7 -14.17 34.87 -28.20
C GLY A 7 -13.57 34.11 -27.02
N ARG A 8 -14.32 34.03 -25.91
CA ARG A 8 -14.05 33.12 -24.81
C ARG A 8 -14.35 31.71 -25.32
N HIS A 9 -13.33 30.86 -25.51
CA HIS A 9 -13.53 29.46 -25.91
C HIS A 9 -13.77 28.58 -24.67
N PRO A 10 -15.03 28.16 -24.39
CA PRO A 10 -15.38 27.39 -23.20
C PRO A 10 -14.81 25.95 -23.19
N GLY A 11 -14.33 25.44 -24.34
CA GLY A 11 -13.86 24.06 -24.47
C GLY A 11 -12.49 23.78 -23.86
N ARG A 12 -11.61 24.80 -23.73
CA ARG A 12 -10.24 24.60 -23.21
C ARG A 12 -10.21 24.36 -21.71
N THR A 13 -11.12 25.00 -20.98
CA THR A 13 -11.21 24.90 -19.52
C THR A 13 -11.81 23.56 -19.08
N GLY A 14 -12.80 23.04 -19.82
CA GLY A 14 -13.39 21.72 -19.55
C GLY A 14 -12.38 20.59 -19.75
N ILE A 15 -11.59 20.64 -20.83
CA ILE A 15 -10.53 19.65 -21.09
C ILE A 15 -9.46 19.72 -20.00
N ALA A 16 -9.04 20.92 -19.60
CA ALA A 16 -8.06 21.09 -18.53
C ALA A 16 -8.53 20.50 -17.20
N LEU A 17 -9.81 20.65 -16.86
CA LEU A 17 -10.41 20.07 -15.65
C LEU A 17 -10.44 18.54 -15.68
N VAL A 18 -10.80 17.94 -16.82
CA VAL A 18 -10.81 16.47 -16.97
C VAL A 18 -9.39 15.91 -16.86
N VAL A 19 -8.42 16.54 -17.50
CA VAL A 19 -7.01 16.14 -17.42
C VAL A 19 -6.49 16.24 -15.99
N ALA A 20 -6.79 17.33 -15.28
CA ALA A 20 -6.42 17.49 -13.87
C ALA A 20 -7.06 16.43 -12.97
N ALA A 21 -8.33 16.07 -13.21
CA ALA A 21 -9.02 15.02 -12.46
C ALA A 21 -8.40 13.63 -12.69
N ILE A 22 -8.01 13.31 -13.93
CA ILE A 22 -7.33 12.06 -14.26
C ILE A 22 -5.96 11.98 -13.60
N ILE A 23 -5.18 13.06 -13.62
CA ILE A 23 -3.87 13.14 -12.96
C ILE A 23 -4.04 12.97 -11.44
N ALA A 24 -4.99 13.66 -10.83
CA ALA A 24 -5.26 13.52 -9.39
C ALA A 24 -5.66 12.08 -9.01
N LEU A 25 -6.51 11.45 -9.83
CA LEU A 25 -6.93 10.06 -9.61
C LEU A 25 -5.77 9.07 -9.78
N THR A 26 -4.97 9.22 -10.83
CA THR A 26 -3.78 8.36 -11.05
C THR A 26 -2.73 8.55 -9.97
N LEU A 27 -2.54 9.77 -9.44
CA LEU A 27 -1.64 10.02 -8.33
C LEU A 27 -2.13 9.36 -7.03
N GLN A 28 -3.44 9.43 -6.75
CA GLN A 28 -4.04 8.81 -5.56
C GLN A 28 -4.03 7.27 -5.59
N LEU A 29 -4.16 6.66 -6.76
CA LEU A 29 -4.12 5.21 -6.91
C LEU A 29 -2.68 4.67 -7.08
N GLY A 30 -1.81 5.40 -7.78
CA GLY A 30 -0.44 4.96 -8.08
C GLY A 30 0.57 5.20 -6.95
N ALA A 31 0.30 6.14 -6.04
CA ALA A 31 1.18 6.43 -4.90
C ALA A 31 0.94 5.52 -3.68
N ARG A 32 0.04 4.53 -3.78
CA ARG A 32 -0.06 3.52 -2.72
C ARG A 32 1.18 2.64 -2.82
N PRO A 33 2.10 2.65 -1.84
CA PRO A 33 3.15 1.67 -1.84
C PRO A 33 2.47 0.30 -1.82
N ALA A 34 2.71 -0.49 -2.86
CA ALA A 34 2.48 -1.92 -2.77
C ALA A 34 3.49 -2.42 -1.74
N ALA A 35 3.13 -2.36 -0.46
CA ALA A 35 3.90 -2.96 0.60
C ALA A 35 3.97 -4.43 0.24
N ALA A 36 5.12 -4.88 -0.28
CA ALA A 36 5.42 -6.29 -0.41
C ALA A 36 5.21 -6.85 0.99
N ALA A 37 4.17 -7.67 1.16
CA ALA A 37 3.87 -8.22 2.46
C ALA A 37 5.12 -9.01 2.89
N ALA A 38 5.79 -8.50 3.91
CA ALA A 38 7.09 -9.01 4.32
C ALA A 38 6.86 -10.17 5.27
N SER A 39 7.50 -11.30 5.02
CA SER A 39 7.56 -12.36 6.02
C SER A 39 8.31 -11.85 7.23
N THR A 40 7.88 -12.25 8.42
CA THR A 40 8.45 -11.75 9.67
C THR A 40 9.16 -12.87 10.40
N PHE A 41 10.40 -12.61 10.85
CA PHE A 41 11.07 -13.42 11.85
C PHE A 41 10.99 -12.69 13.18
N ASN A 42 10.26 -13.28 14.14
CA ASN A 42 10.12 -12.71 15.47
C ASN A 42 10.89 -13.56 16.47
N GLN A 43 11.69 -12.91 17.31
CA GLN A 43 12.39 -13.55 18.41
C GLN A 43 11.49 -13.60 19.64
N TYR A 44 11.46 -14.75 20.29
CA TYR A 44 10.77 -14.97 21.56
C TYR A 44 11.71 -15.65 22.55
N THR A 45 11.39 -15.51 23.83
CA THR A 45 12.11 -16.18 24.91
C THR A 45 11.13 -17.05 25.67
N TYR A 46 11.39 -18.37 25.69
CA TYR A 46 10.67 -19.30 26.53
C TYR A 46 11.41 -19.41 27.87
N SER A 47 10.70 -19.12 28.96
CA SER A 47 11.21 -19.31 30.33
C SER A 47 10.38 -20.38 31.01
N GLY A 48 11.00 -21.52 31.34
CA GLY A 48 10.33 -22.65 31.97
C GLY A 48 11.23 -23.39 32.95
N SER A 49 10.76 -24.55 33.44
CA SER A 49 11.49 -25.36 34.42
C SER A 49 12.87 -25.85 33.92
N ALA A 50 13.06 -25.92 32.59
CA ALA A 50 14.33 -26.28 31.96
C ALA A 50 15.25 -25.07 31.69
N GLY A 51 14.92 -23.89 32.22
CA GLY A 51 15.65 -22.64 32.03
C GLY A 51 15.01 -21.70 31.00
N SER A 52 15.80 -20.71 30.58
CA SER A 52 15.41 -19.70 29.59
C SER A 52 16.08 -19.98 28.24
N ARG A 53 15.29 -20.00 27.16
CA ARG A 53 15.75 -20.29 25.80
C ARG A 53 15.12 -19.32 24.81
N THR A 54 15.97 -18.69 24.01
CA THR A 54 15.55 -17.86 22.88
C THR A 54 15.21 -18.75 21.69
N TYR A 55 14.13 -18.44 20.97
CA TYR A 55 13.74 -19.08 19.72
C TYR A 55 13.17 -18.05 18.73
N TYR A 56 13.14 -18.41 17.45
CA TYR A 56 12.62 -17.55 16.39
C TYR A 56 11.39 -18.19 15.74
N VAL A 57 10.39 -17.37 15.42
CA VAL A 57 9.19 -17.81 14.71
C VAL A 57 9.14 -17.08 13.37
N TYR A 58 9.09 -17.87 12.30
CA TYR A 58 8.82 -17.39 10.95
C TYR A 58 7.31 -17.31 10.72
N THR A 59 6.82 -16.13 10.36
CA THR A 59 5.45 -15.92 9.90
C THR A 59 5.46 -15.65 8.39
N PRO A 60 4.85 -16.52 7.58
CA PRO A 60 4.78 -16.34 6.13
C PRO A 60 4.03 -15.07 5.76
N VAL A 61 4.32 -14.60 4.55
CA VAL A 61 3.60 -13.51 3.91
C VAL A 61 2.10 -13.82 3.86
N ASN A 62 1.26 -12.84 4.20
CA ASN A 62 -0.21 -12.94 4.19
C ASN A 62 -0.81 -13.98 5.16
N TYR A 63 -0.05 -14.47 6.14
CA TYR A 63 -0.61 -15.31 7.19
C TYR A 63 -1.69 -14.56 7.97
N THR A 64 -2.81 -15.24 8.22
CA THR A 64 -3.88 -14.75 9.09
C THR A 64 -4.09 -15.74 10.23
N THR A 65 -4.47 -15.26 11.42
CA THR A 65 -4.63 -16.10 12.61
C THR A 65 -5.76 -17.14 12.50
N GLY A 66 -6.68 -16.97 11.54
CA GLY A 66 -7.71 -17.96 11.21
C GLY A 66 -7.23 -19.08 10.29
N GLN A 67 -6.04 -18.95 9.71
CA GLN A 67 -5.49 -19.92 8.76
C GLN A 67 -4.66 -20.96 9.50
N ARG A 68 -4.94 -22.24 9.26
CA ARG A 68 -4.10 -23.34 9.76
C ARG A 68 -2.92 -23.55 8.82
N VAL A 69 -1.71 -23.61 9.37
CA VAL A 69 -0.47 -23.88 8.64
C VAL A 69 0.34 -24.95 9.39
N PRO A 70 1.11 -25.79 8.68
CA PRO A 70 2.02 -26.73 9.34
C PRO A 70 3.13 -25.98 10.10
N LEU A 71 3.44 -26.44 11.32
CA LEU A 71 4.58 -25.95 12.09
C LEU A 71 5.79 -26.84 11.82
N ILE A 72 6.86 -26.25 11.33
CA ILE A 72 8.16 -26.90 11.15
C ILE A 72 9.07 -26.42 12.28
N VAL A 73 9.69 -27.35 12.99
CA VAL A 73 10.64 -27.07 14.08
C VAL A 73 12.04 -27.46 13.61
N MET A 74 13.01 -26.56 13.77
CA MET A 74 14.42 -26.74 13.42
C MET A 74 15.33 -26.40 14.60
#